data_AF-A0A976L057-F1
#
_entry.id   AF-A0A976L057-F1
#
_cell.length_a   1.000
_cell.length_b   1.000
_cell.length_c   1.000
_cell.angle_alpha   90.00
_cell.angle_beta   90.00
_cell.angle_gamma   90.00
#
_symmetry.space_group_name_H-M   'P 1'
#
loop_
_entity.id
_entity.type
_entity.pdbx_description
1 polymer ?
#
loop_
_entity_poly.entity_id
_entity_poly.type
_entity_poly.pdbx_seq_one_letter_code
_entity_poly.pdbx_strand_id
1 'polypeptide(L)'
;MPFTNEGFRLLEEIALRGEYDGGAVPTEFFLAVASTAVVPDEDTVLFSELTEISSAFGYQAGGYSIPRSAVGFPTNTVDSPNSRAYTQGQTVSIACSGGDVTDVGYAVLLGPHATPGSRKVIKWKAFPSAPVTFSDGDTIELQKFELSLRQPT
;
A
#
# COMPACT_ATOMS: atom_id res chain seq x y z
N MET A 1 -7.42 4.83 9.44
CA MET A 1 -6.80 3.94 8.43
C MET A 1 -5.30 4.12 8.55
N PRO A 2 -4.48 3.06 8.67
CA PRO A 2 -3.07 3.23 8.98
C PRO A 2 -2.29 3.66 7.72
N PHE A 3 -1.84 4.91 7.73
CA PHE A 3 -0.89 5.51 6.78
C PHE A 3 0.32 5.97 7.58
N THR A 4 1.48 6.00 6.92
CA THR A 4 2.71 6.50 7.52
C THR A 4 2.67 7.99 7.25
N ASN A 5 3.26 8.80 8.12
CA ASN A 5 3.34 10.24 7.91
C ASN A 5 3.98 10.55 6.54
N GLU A 6 5.01 9.78 6.17
CA GLU A 6 5.65 9.87 4.85
C GLU A 6 4.74 9.39 3.71
N GLY A 7 4.02 8.28 3.89
CA GLY A 7 3.09 7.74 2.90
C GLY A 7 1.94 8.67 2.60
N PHE A 8 1.44 9.37 3.62
CA PHE A 8 0.44 10.41 3.49
C PHE A 8 0.97 11.61 2.69
N ARG A 9 2.17 12.11 3.02
CA ARG A 9 2.85 13.17 2.26
C ARG A 9 3.02 12.79 0.78
N LEU A 10 3.47 11.57 0.50
CA LEU A 10 3.66 11.08 -0.87
C LEU A 10 2.35 11.00 -1.64
N LEU A 11 1.25 10.61 -0.98
CA LEU A 11 -0.08 10.60 -1.60
C LEU A 11 -0.56 12.00 -1.94
N GLU A 12 -0.33 12.98 -1.07
CA GLU A 12 -0.65 14.39 -1.35
C GLU A 12 0.17 14.93 -2.54
N GLU A 13 1.46 14.62 -2.62
CA GLU A 13 2.30 15.01 -3.76
C GLU A 13 1.80 14.40 -5.07
N ILE A 14 1.46 13.10 -5.07
CA ILE A 14 0.95 12.44 -6.27
C ILE A 14 -0.41 13.03 -6.68
N ALA A 15 -1.29 13.29 -5.72
CA ALA A 15 -2.66 13.73 -5.96
C ALA A 15 -2.77 15.21 -6.35
N LEU A 16 -2.01 16.08 -5.67
CA LEU A 16 -2.14 17.54 -5.82
C LEU A 16 -1.08 18.12 -6.76
N ARG A 17 0.14 17.58 -6.73
CA ARG A 17 1.28 18.14 -7.47
C ARG A 17 1.60 17.34 -8.73
N GLY A 18 1.12 16.11 -8.83
CA GLY A 18 1.51 15.21 -9.92
C GLY A 18 3.01 14.91 -9.87
N GLU A 19 3.54 14.76 -8.66
CA GLU A 19 4.95 14.46 -8.39
C GLU A 19 5.06 13.31 -7.39
N TYR A 20 6.24 12.72 -7.27
CA TYR A 20 6.58 11.79 -6.19
C TYR A 20 7.98 12.11 -5.69
N ASP A 21 8.06 12.54 -4.43
CA ASP A 21 9.33 12.89 -3.78
C ASP A 21 10.10 13.98 -4.53
N GLY A 22 9.37 14.97 -5.07
CA GLY A 22 9.92 16.04 -5.91
C GLY A 22 10.34 15.61 -7.32
N GLY A 23 10.07 14.36 -7.70
CA GLY A 23 10.34 13.80 -9.03
C GLY A 23 9.08 13.50 -9.85
N ALA A 24 9.30 12.84 -10.99
CA ALA A 24 8.20 12.37 -11.84
C ALA A 24 7.36 11.30 -11.13
N VAL A 25 6.05 11.28 -11.38
CA VAL A 25 5.18 10.26 -10.80
C VAL A 25 5.59 8.87 -11.31
N PRO A 26 5.67 7.85 -10.43
CA PRO A 26 6.10 6.53 -10.83
C PRO A 26 5.08 5.87 -11.74
N THR A 27 5.56 5.08 -12.69
CA THR A 27 4.70 4.25 -13.56
C THR A 27 4.23 2.99 -12.85
N GLU A 28 4.96 2.57 -11.82
CA GLU A 28 4.74 1.33 -11.08
C GLU A 28 4.91 1.56 -9.58
N PHE A 29 4.18 0.78 -8.79
CA PHE A 29 4.32 0.66 -7.35
C PHE A 29 4.59 -0.80 -7.01
N PHE A 30 4.95 -1.07 -5.77
CA PHE A 30 5.18 -2.44 -5.33
C PHE A 30 4.22 -2.79 -4.21
N LEU A 31 3.72 -4.02 -4.19
CA LEU A 31 2.93 -4.54 -3.09
C LEU A 31 3.66 -5.75 -2.51
N ALA A 32 4.07 -5.58 -1.26
CA ALA A 32 4.86 -6.53 -0.51
C ALA A 32 4.07 -7.07 0.69
N VAL A 33 4.56 -8.16 1.27
CA VAL A 33 3.99 -8.77 2.47
C VAL A 33 5.07 -8.85 3.54
N ALA A 34 4.75 -8.35 4.73
CA ALA A 34 5.61 -8.35 5.90
C ALA A 34 5.04 -9.25 6.99
N SER A 35 5.93 -9.76 7.85
CA SER A 35 5.57 -10.59 8.98
C SER A 35 5.08 -9.79 10.18
N THR A 36 4.64 -10.47 11.23
CA THR A 36 4.27 -9.87 12.52
C THR A 36 5.48 -9.50 13.39
N ALA A 37 6.71 -9.75 12.93
CA ALA A 37 7.92 -9.50 13.72
C ALA A 37 8.13 -8.01 14.05
N VAL A 38 7.72 -7.12 13.14
CA VAL A 38 7.69 -5.67 13.36
C VAL A 38 6.30 -5.18 13.00
N VAL A 39 5.66 -4.47 13.93
CA VAL A 39 4.36 -3.83 13.70
C VAL A 39 4.62 -2.47 13.04
N PRO A 40 4.14 -2.23 11.81
CA PRO A 40 4.27 -0.92 11.20
C PRO A 40 3.40 0.10 11.94
N ASP A 41 3.95 1.29 12.11
CA ASP A 41 3.35 2.46 12.73
C ASP A 41 3.42 3.69 11.81
N GLU A 42 2.97 4.83 12.32
CA GLU A 42 2.96 6.10 11.59
C GLU A 42 4.35 6.62 11.20
N ASP A 43 5.40 6.17 11.88
CA ASP A 43 6.78 6.61 11.67
C ASP A 43 7.60 5.61 10.83
N THR A 44 7.02 4.47 10.46
CA THR A 44 7.65 3.52 9.54
C THR A 44 7.85 4.18 8.18
N VAL A 45 9.08 4.37 7.73
CA VAL A 45 9.39 5.07 6.47
C VAL A 45 9.79 4.07 5.39
N LEU A 46 10.64 3.10 5.71
CA LEU A 46 11.30 2.23 4.75
C LEU A 46 10.85 0.78 4.92
N PHE A 47 10.78 0.07 3.80
CA PHE A 47 10.46 -1.36 3.83
C PHE A 47 11.52 -2.19 4.57
N SER A 48 12.78 -1.71 4.62
CA SER A 48 13.83 -2.34 5.42
C SER A 48 13.59 -2.33 6.93
N GLU A 49 12.69 -1.47 7.42
CA GLU A 49 12.28 -1.45 8.83
C GLU A 49 11.28 -2.56 9.14
N LEU A 50 10.72 -3.19 8.11
CA LEU A 50 9.82 -4.32 8.21
C LEU A 50 10.53 -5.63 7.83
N THR A 51 10.04 -6.73 8.38
CA THR A 51 10.52 -8.06 8.03
C THR A 51 9.66 -8.62 6.92
N GLU A 52 10.20 -8.65 5.69
CA GLU A 52 9.53 -9.31 4.56
C GLU A 52 9.37 -10.82 4.82
N ILE A 53 8.23 -11.40 4.42
CA ILE A 53 8.06 -12.85 4.45
C ILE A 53 8.93 -13.52 3.37
N SER A 54 9.43 -14.73 3.61
CA SER A 54 10.20 -15.45 2.60
C SER A 54 9.38 -15.63 1.31
N SER A 55 10.03 -15.56 0.15
CA SER A 55 9.42 -15.85 -1.15
C SER A 55 8.89 -17.29 -1.19
N ALA A 56 7.61 -17.47 -0.90
CA ALA A 56 6.89 -18.73 -0.93
C ALA A 56 5.44 -18.47 -1.36
N PHE A 57 4.77 -19.50 -1.88
CA PHE A 57 3.32 -19.46 -2.18
C PHE A 57 2.90 -18.41 -3.22
N GLY A 58 3.76 -18.19 -4.22
CA GLY A 58 3.48 -17.22 -5.27
C GLY A 58 3.60 -15.81 -4.73
N TYR A 59 4.54 -15.59 -3.80
CA TYR A 59 5.06 -14.29 -3.40
C TYR A 59 6.53 -14.14 -3.84
N GLN A 60 6.84 -13.08 -4.59
CA GLN A 60 8.20 -12.74 -5.01
C GLN A 60 8.85 -11.83 -3.96
N ALA A 61 10.12 -12.08 -3.62
CA ALA A 61 10.88 -11.19 -2.75
C ALA A 61 10.99 -9.78 -3.35
N GLY A 62 10.81 -8.75 -2.53
CA GLY A 62 10.54 -7.39 -2.95
C GLY A 62 9.08 -7.15 -3.38
N GLY A 63 8.18 -8.11 -3.28
CA GLY A 63 6.79 -7.93 -3.68
C GLY A 63 6.57 -7.77 -5.19
N TYR A 64 5.30 -7.59 -5.55
CA TYR A 64 4.83 -7.52 -6.93
C TYR A 64 4.83 -6.11 -7.45
N SER A 65 5.39 -5.91 -8.65
CA SER A 65 5.16 -4.66 -9.39
C SER A 65 3.69 -4.61 -9.83
N ILE A 66 3.06 -3.47 -9.55
CA ILE A 66 1.70 -3.15 -9.94
C ILE A 66 1.72 -1.84 -10.73
N PRO A 67 1.03 -1.76 -11.87
CA PRO A 67 0.99 -0.53 -12.63
C PRO A 67 0.25 0.53 -11.82
N ARG A 68 0.68 1.79 -11.96
CA ARG A 68 0.03 2.94 -11.31
C ARG A 68 -1.48 2.98 -11.57
N SER A 69 -1.92 2.58 -12.76
CA SER A 69 -3.32 2.50 -13.13
C SER A 69 -4.13 1.50 -12.29
N ALA A 70 -3.50 0.41 -11.81
CA ALA A 70 -4.15 -0.56 -10.92
C ALA A 70 -4.25 -0.06 -9.47
N VAL A 71 -3.31 0.77 -9.02
CA VAL A 71 -3.43 1.48 -7.73
C VAL A 71 -4.48 2.60 -7.83
N GLY A 72 -4.67 3.15 -9.02
CA GLY A 72 -5.66 4.18 -9.30
C GLY A 72 -5.45 5.42 -8.45
N PHE A 73 -4.40 6.18 -8.71
CA PHE A 73 -4.21 7.49 -8.06
C PHE A 73 -5.26 8.49 -8.57
N PRO A 74 -5.65 9.49 -7.76
CA PRO A 74 -7.06 9.72 -7.50
C PRO A 74 -7.86 10.40 -8.59
N THR A 75 -9.12 9.97 -8.69
CA THR A 75 -10.22 10.87 -9.04
C THR A 75 -10.51 11.75 -7.83
N ASN A 76 -10.32 13.07 -7.98
CA ASN A 76 -10.78 14.04 -7.01
C ASN A 76 -12.32 14.10 -7.07
N THR A 77 -12.98 13.80 -5.96
CA THR A 77 -14.43 13.88 -5.86
C THR A 77 -14.81 14.93 -4.82
N VAL A 78 -15.78 15.78 -5.17
CA VAL A 78 -16.36 16.75 -4.24
C VAL A 78 -17.70 16.22 -3.76
N ASP A 79 -17.81 16.02 -2.44
CA ASP A 79 -19.05 15.73 -1.73
C ASP A 79 -19.62 17.04 -1.19
N SER A 80 -20.42 17.71 -2.03
CA SER A 80 -21.09 18.97 -1.71
C SER A 80 -22.05 18.86 -0.50
N PRO A 81 -22.84 17.77 -0.33
CA PRO A 81 -23.67 17.59 0.86
C PRO A 81 -22.92 17.60 2.20
N ASN A 82 -21.69 17.07 2.23
CA ASN A 82 -20.90 16.96 3.46
C ASN A 82 -19.76 17.99 3.56
N SER A 83 -19.67 18.93 2.60
CA SER A 83 -18.58 19.92 2.47
C SER A 83 -17.19 19.27 2.56
N ARG A 84 -17.00 18.18 1.83
CA ARG A 84 -15.74 17.42 1.81
C ARG A 84 -15.25 17.25 0.39
N ALA A 85 -13.95 17.43 0.19
CA ALA A 85 -13.28 16.92 -0.99
C ALA A 85 -12.55 15.64 -0.58
N TYR A 86 -12.72 14.57 -1.34
CA TYR A 86 -11.98 13.34 -1.10
C TYR A 86 -11.26 12.83 -2.34
N THR A 87 -10.10 12.25 -2.09
CA THR A 87 -9.26 11.58 -3.08
C THR A 87 -9.31 10.10 -2.76
N GLN A 88 -9.71 9.29 -3.74
CA GLN A 88 -9.82 7.85 -3.57
C GLN A 88 -9.03 7.12 -4.65
N GLY A 89 -8.39 6.03 -4.28
CA GLY A 89 -7.83 5.13 -5.27
C GLY A 89 -8.28 3.69 -5.15
N GLN A 90 -7.89 2.92 -6.16
CA GLN A 90 -8.49 1.64 -6.46
C GLN A 90 -8.00 0.54 -5.53
N THR A 91 -8.82 -0.50 -5.41
CA THR A 91 -8.44 -1.73 -4.72
C THR A 91 -7.39 -2.45 -5.55
N VAL A 92 -6.23 -2.71 -4.95
CA VAL A 92 -5.18 -3.51 -5.58
C VAL A 92 -5.37 -4.96 -5.13
N SER A 93 -5.45 -5.89 -6.09
CA SER A 93 -5.53 -7.33 -5.88
C SER A 93 -4.29 -8.05 -6.43
N ILE A 94 -3.74 -9.00 -5.66
CA ILE A 94 -2.69 -9.93 -6.13
C ILE A 94 -3.20 -11.36 -5.98
N ALA A 95 -3.06 -12.16 -7.04
CA ALA A 95 -3.37 -13.59 -7.01
C ALA A 95 -2.30 -14.36 -6.23
N CYS A 96 -2.71 -15.10 -5.21
CA CYS A 96 -1.89 -16.05 -4.47
C CYS A 96 -1.86 -17.40 -5.19
N SER A 97 -0.73 -18.11 -5.14
CA SER A 97 -0.60 -19.44 -5.76
C SER A 97 -0.95 -20.60 -4.82
N GLY A 98 -1.74 -20.33 -3.77
CA GLY A 98 -2.15 -21.30 -2.76
C GLY A 98 -1.09 -21.63 -1.68
N GLY A 99 -1.54 -21.92 -0.46
CA GLY A 99 -0.72 -22.38 0.68
C GLY A 99 -0.99 -21.68 2.00
N ASP A 100 -0.45 -22.23 3.09
CA ASP A 100 -0.56 -21.66 4.43
C ASP A 100 0.63 -20.74 4.72
N VAL A 101 0.36 -19.45 4.96
CA VAL A 101 1.37 -18.52 5.44
C VAL A 101 1.18 -18.32 6.94
N THR A 102 2.10 -18.89 7.73
CA THR A 102 2.01 -18.90 9.20
C THR A 102 2.43 -17.58 9.84
N ASP A 103 3.28 -16.82 9.15
CA ASP A 103 3.95 -15.64 9.73
C ASP A 103 3.51 -14.34 9.06
N VAL A 104 2.40 -14.33 8.31
CA VAL A 104 1.92 -13.12 7.64
C VAL A 104 1.31 -12.13 8.64
N GLY A 105 1.79 -10.89 8.60
CA GLY A 105 1.27 -9.80 9.43
C GLY A 105 0.58 -8.71 8.63
N TYR A 106 1.24 -8.24 7.57
CA TYR A 106 0.85 -7.00 6.90
C TYR A 106 1.04 -7.06 5.38
N ALA A 107 0.05 -6.56 4.63
CA ALA A 107 0.22 -6.19 3.23
C ALA A 107 0.67 -4.72 3.16
N VAL A 108 1.72 -4.42 2.39
CA VAL A 108 2.41 -3.13 2.39
C VAL A 108 2.52 -2.59 0.96
N LEU A 109 1.93 -1.42 0.72
CA LEU A 109 2.10 -0.66 -0.53
C LEU A 109 3.38 0.16 -0.45
N LEU A 110 4.22 0.02 -1.47
CA LEU A 110 5.59 0.50 -1.52
C LEU A 110 5.81 1.39 -2.75
N GLY A 111 6.71 2.37 -2.58
CA GLY A 111 7.22 3.22 -3.65
C GLY A 111 8.10 2.49 -4.67
N PRO A 112 8.47 3.17 -5.77
CA PRO A 112 9.06 2.56 -6.98
C PRO A 112 10.57 2.28 -6.90
N HIS A 113 11.19 2.42 -5.72
CA HIS A 113 12.65 2.34 -5.62
C HIS A 113 13.14 0.97 -6.09
N ALA A 114 14.22 0.94 -6.88
CA ALA A 114 14.71 -0.29 -7.49
C ALA A 114 15.11 -1.36 -6.45
N THR A 115 15.70 -0.92 -5.34
CA THR A 115 16.11 -1.79 -4.24
C THR A 115 14.96 -1.97 -3.25
N PRO A 116 14.53 -3.20 -2.92
CA PRO A 116 13.42 -3.45 -2.01
C PRO A 116 13.54 -2.73 -0.66
N GLY A 117 14.72 -2.75 -0.03
CA GLY A 117 14.94 -2.10 1.27
C GLY A 117 14.84 -0.58 1.24
N SER A 118 15.03 0.06 0.09
CA SER A 118 14.92 1.53 -0.06
C SER A 118 13.52 1.99 -0.41
N ARG A 119 12.55 1.09 -0.54
CA ARG A 119 11.19 1.46 -0.91
C ARG A 119 10.47 2.09 0.27
N LYS A 120 9.91 3.29 0.02
CA LYS A 120 9.11 4.00 1.01
C LYS A 120 7.78 3.28 1.23
N VAL A 121 7.39 3.13 2.49
CA VAL A 121 6.10 2.58 2.90
C VAL A 121 5.03 3.65 2.72
N ILE A 122 4.06 3.39 1.84
CA ILE A 122 2.96 4.32 1.55
C ILE A 122 1.74 3.99 2.42
N LYS A 123 1.39 2.71 2.51
CA LYS A 123 0.23 2.22 3.25
C LYS A 123 0.46 0.78 3.67
N TRP A 124 -0.13 0.36 4.78
CA TRP A 124 -0.19 -1.04 5.16
C TRP A 124 -1.60 -1.43 5.57
N LYS A 125 -1.85 -2.74 5.57
CA LYS A 125 -3.07 -3.35 6.07
C LYS A 125 -2.70 -4.61 6.80
N ALA A 126 -3.12 -4.72 8.05
CA ALA A 126 -2.98 -5.95 8.82
C ALA A 126 -3.88 -7.05 8.24
N PHE A 127 -3.40 -8.29 8.25
CA PHE A 127 -4.26 -9.45 8.06
C PHE A 127 -5.06 -9.72 9.34
N PRO A 128 -6.30 -10.22 9.23
CA PRO A 128 -7.20 -10.39 10.37
C PRO A 128 -6.69 -11.40 11.41
N SER A 129 -5.97 -12.44 10.99
CA SER A 129 -5.27 -13.38 11.87
C SER A 129 -4.34 -14.29 11.07
N ALA A 130 -3.19 -14.66 11.63
CA ALA A 130 -2.35 -15.74 11.11
C ALA A 130 -2.68 -17.07 11.83
N PRO A 131 -2.54 -18.25 11.19
CA PRO A 131 -2.14 -18.45 9.80
C PRO A 131 -3.22 -17.98 8.81
N VAL A 132 -2.80 -17.48 7.64
CA VAL A 132 -3.71 -17.22 6.51
C VAL A 132 -3.50 -18.31 5.48
N THR A 133 -4.55 -19.09 5.24
CA THR A 133 -4.60 -20.04 4.12
C THR A 133 -5.06 -19.28 2.89
N PHE A 134 -4.23 -19.28 1.85
CA PHE A 134 -4.63 -18.83 0.53
C PHE A 134 -4.98 -20.05 -0.32
N SER A 135 -6.09 -20.00 -1.04
CA SER A 135 -6.40 -20.91 -2.13
C SER A 135 -5.69 -20.41 -3.40
N ASP A 136 -5.43 -21.32 -4.34
CA ASP A 136 -4.91 -20.92 -5.64
C ASP A 136 -5.95 -20.04 -6.36
N GLY A 137 -5.54 -18.82 -6.75
CA GLY A 137 -6.42 -17.80 -7.32
C GLY A 137 -7.08 -16.84 -6.32
N ASP A 138 -6.83 -17.00 -5.00
CA ASP A 138 -7.29 -16.01 -4.02
C ASP A 138 -6.58 -14.67 -4.22
N THR A 139 -7.31 -13.58 -4.01
CA THR A 139 -6.75 -12.23 -4.17
C THR A 139 -6.54 -11.51 -2.84
N ILE A 140 -5.32 -11.03 -2.58
CA ILE A 140 -5.04 -10.12 -1.47
C ILE A 140 -5.48 -8.71 -1.86
N GLU A 141 -6.51 -8.19 -1.20
CA GLU A 141 -7.03 -6.85 -1.46
C GLU A 141 -6.54 -5.80 -0.45
N LEU A 142 -5.81 -4.80 -0.96
CA LEU A 142 -5.66 -3.52 -0.29
C LEU A 142 -6.88 -2.65 -0.61
N GLN A 143 -7.77 -2.49 0.37
CA GLN A 143 -8.98 -1.70 0.21
C GLN A 143 -8.65 -0.22 -0.05
N LYS A 144 -9.55 0.39 -0.83
CA LYS A 144 -9.69 1.81 -1.15
C LYS A 144 -9.05 2.74 -0.11
N PHE A 145 -8.16 3.61 -0.56
CA PHE A 145 -7.64 4.69 0.26
C PHE A 145 -8.56 5.91 0.12
N GLU A 146 -8.78 6.63 1.21
CA GLU A 146 -9.51 7.90 1.20
C GLU A 146 -8.68 8.97 1.91
N LEU A 147 -8.32 10.01 1.17
CA LEU A 147 -7.84 11.28 1.71
C LEU A 147 -9.04 12.21 1.78
N SER A 148 -9.38 12.73 2.96
CA SER A 148 -10.52 13.63 3.16
C SER A 148 -10.04 14.99 3.63
N LEU A 149 -10.31 16.04 2.85
CA LEU A 149 -10.12 17.43 3.26
C LEU A 149 -11.45 17.98 3.75
N ARG A 150 -11.52 18.30 5.04
CA ARG A 150 -12.70 18.90 5.67
C ARG A 150 -12.48 20.40 5.78
N GLN A 151 -13.41 21.20 5.26
CA GLN A 151 -13.38 22.63 5.46
C GLN A 151 -13.63 22.94 6.96
N PRO A 152 -12.79 23.77 7.62
CA PRO A 152 -13.07 24.20 8.99
C PRO A 152 -14.32 25.09 8.99
N THR A 153 -15.26 24.76 9.88
CA THR A 153 -16.43 25.60 10.22
C THR A 153 -16.01 26.86 10.95
#